data_AF-A0A969HCD5-F1
#
_entry.id   AF-A0A969HCD5-F1
#
_cell.length_a   1.000
_cell.length_b   1.000
_cell.length_c   1.000
_cell.angle_alpha   90.00
_cell.angle_beta   90.00
_cell.angle_gamma   90.00
#
_symmetry.space_group_name_H-M   'P 1'
#
loop_
_entity.id
_entity.type
_entity.pdbx_description
1 polymer ?
#
loop_
_entity_poly.entity_id
_entity_poly.type
_entity_poly.pdbx_seq_one_letter_code
_entity_poly.pdbx_strand_id
1 'polypeptide(L)'
;MKPSAFLFFCLCLSLTLATTACNPVAEPAVAAAPPAEVGTSVEVTPVKTGSIALVFDYSGTLQAQSDVTLAPRVSGQIQTVLVEAGDPVTAGQPIALLDRDVPAAQLKQAEAVLSLAQLKLDKMNEGRVRKNSRQPNPLTRSPRARCKMCSLLTTTNELPPPLRWPMPRRP
;
A
#
# COMPACT_ATOMS: atom_id res chain seq x y z
N MET A 1 70.76 7.87 -3.40
CA MET A 1 71.44 8.11 -2.11
C MET A 1 71.95 9.54 -2.13
N LYS A 2 71.48 10.39 -1.20
CA LYS A 2 71.62 11.85 -1.26
C LYS A 2 72.83 12.30 -0.41
N PRO A 3 73.74 13.15 -0.92
CA PRO A 3 74.99 13.56 -0.23
C PRO A 3 74.76 14.42 1.02
N SER A 4 73.51 14.84 1.29
CA SER A 4 73.11 15.58 2.49
C SER A 4 73.20 14.78 3.79
N ALA A 5 73.16 13.44 3.71
CA ALA A 5 73.28 12.57 4.89
C ALA A 5 74.72 12.50 5.43
N PHE A 6 75.73 12.65 4.57
CA PHE A 6 77.14 12.58 4.95
C PHE A 6 77.62 13.89 5.60
N LEU A 7 77.11 15.04 5.13
CA LEU A 7 77.37 16.35 5.74
C LEU A 7 76.78 16.46 7.16
N PHE A 8 75.58 15.91 7.39
CA PHE A 8 74.96 15.88 8.71
C PHE A 8 75.71 14.98 9.71
N PHE A 9 76.25 13.85 9.24
CA PHE A 9 77.03 12.94 10.08
C PHE A 9 78.38 13.54 10.51
N CYS A 10 79.03 14.31 9.62
CA CYS A 10 80.27 15.02 9.93
C CYS A 10 80.05 16.22 10.89
N LEU A 11 78.92 16.91 10.74
CA LEU A 11 78.49 17.99 11.66
C LEU A 11 78.24 17.44 13.08
N CYS A 12 77.56 16.29 13.21
CA CYS A 12 77.30 15.65 14.50
C CYS A 12 78.55 15.09 15.18
N LEU A 13 79.55 14.62 14.42
CA LEU A 13 80.79 14.07 14.96
C LEU A 13 81.73 15.15 15.55
N SER A 14 81.64 16.39 15.06
CA SER A 14 82.38 17.53 15.62
C SER A 14 81.76 18.07 16.92
N LEU A 15 80.44 17.90 17.09
CA LEU A 15 79.69 18.45 18.24
C LEU A 15 79.87 17.62 19.52
N THR A 16 80.19 16.32 19.41
CA THR A 16 80.42 15.44 20.56
C THR A 16 81.84 15.50 21.11
N LEU A 17 82.83 15.97 20.33
CA LEU A 17 84.22 16.12 20.77
C LEU A 17 84.45 17.36 21.66
N ALA A 18 83.57 18.36 21.61
CA ALA A 18 83.70 19.58 22.41
C ALA A 18 83.11 19.46 23.83
N THR A 19 82.29 18.44 24.11
CA THR A 19 81.56 18.32 25.40
C THR A 19 82.27 17.47 26.45
N THR A 20 83.38 16.78 26.14
CA THR A 20 84.08 15.87 27.05
C THR A 20 85.29 16.48 27.76
N ALA A 21 85.34 17.82 27.91
CA ALA A 21 86.50 18.52 28.48
C ALA A 21 86.22 19.41 29.71
N CYS A 22 85.14 19.18 30.46
CA CYS A 22 84.95 19.84 31.75
C CYS A 22 84.30 18.90 32.76
N ASN A 23 85.12 18.17 33.51
CA ASN A 23 84.68 17.45 34.70
C ASN A 23 85.59 17.83 35.89
N PRO A 24 85.16 18.72 36.79
CA PRO A 24 85.85 18.91 38.06
C PRO A 24 85.55 17.71 38.96
N VAL A 25 86.58 16.92 39.25
CA VAL A 25 86.56 15.94 40.34
C VAL A 25 86.29 16.68 41.64
N ALA A 26 85.10 16.43 42.19
CA ALA A 26 84.69 16.85 43.52
C ALA A 26 84.01 15.67 44.19
N GLU A 27 84.78 14.90 44.97
CA GLU A 27 84.23 14.10 46.07
C GLU A 27 83.87 15.05 47.21
N PRO A 28 82.62 14.97 47.70
CA PRO A 28 82.47 14.99 49.14
C PRO A 28 81.46 13.97 49.67
N ALA A 29 81.89 13.33 50.76
CA ALA A 29 81.12 12.94 51.94
C ALA A 29 79.91 12.01 51.75
N VAL A 30 80.12 10.74 52.12
CA VAL A 30 79.06 9.83 52.55
C VAL A 30 78.40 10.40 53.82
N ALA A 31 77.22 11.00 53.65
CA ALA A 31 76.28 11.27 54.73
C ALA A 31 75.12 10.25 54.62
N ALA A 32 74.87 9.56 55.73
CA ALA A 32 73.97 8.43 55.85
C ALA A 32 72.52 8.72 55.41
N ALA A 33 71.95 7.82 54.60
CA ALA A 33 70.54 7.79 54.26
C ALA A 33 69.72 7.05 55.34
N PRO A 34 68.49 7.49 55.68
CA PRO A 34 67.56 6.70 56.47
C PRO A 34 66.93 5.56 55.64
N PRO A 35 66.43 4.48 56.27
CA PRO A 35 66.05 3.25 55.57
C PRO A 35 64.82 3.46 54.69
N ALA A 36 64.93 3.12 53.41
CA ALA A 36 63.79 3.04 52.50
C ALA A 36 62.97 1.79 52.81
N GLU A 37 61.68 1.97 53.01
CA GLU A 37 60.69 0.92 53.17
C GLU A 37 60.58 0.14 51.85
N VAL A 38 60.80 -1.19 51.90
CA VAL A 38 60.79 -2.05 50.71
C VAL A 38 59.34 -2.26 50.27
N GLY A 39 58.85 -1.38 49.41
CA GLY A 39 57.63 -1.62 48.64
C GLY A 39 57.89 -2.65 47.54
N THR A 40 57.08 -3.71 47.49
CA THR A 40 57.08 -4.67 46.39
C THR A 40 56.77 -3.95 45.08
N SER A 41 57.75 -3.94 44.17
CA SER A 41 57.62 -3.28 42.86
C SER A 41 56.62 -4.04 41.99
N VAL A 42 55.52 -3.39 41.64
CA VAL A 42 54.53 -3.92 40.70
C VAL A 42 54.53 -3.06 39.46
N GLU A 43 54.66 -3.68 38.30
CA GLU A 43 54.58 -3.00 37.01
C GLU A 43 53.12 -2.63 36.73
N VAL A 44 52.87 -1.33 36.54
CA VAL A 44 51.55 -0.80 36.23
C VAL A 44 51.55 -0.16 34.85
N THR A 45 50.44 -0.34 34.13
CA THR A 45 50.21 0.32 32.83
C THR A 45 48.98 1.22 32.93
N PRO A 46 49.05 2.48 32.45
CA PRO A 46 47.92 3.40 32.53
C PRO A 46 46.77 2.97 31.62
N VAL A 47 45.56 2.89 32.18
CA VAL A 47 44.33 2.66 31.41
C VAL A 47 44.06 3.84 30.49
N LYS A 48 43.88 3.55 29.20
CA LYS A 48 43.44 4.51 28.20
C LYS A 48 41.98 4.25 27.87
N THR A 49 41.15 5.28 27.97
CA THR A 49 39.75 5.21 27.54
C THR A 49 39.67 5.43 26.04
N GLY A 50 38.84 4.63 25.38
CA GLY A 50 38.55 4.74 23.95
C GLY A 50 37.13 4.27 23.67
N SER A 51 36.54 4.71 22.57
CA SER A 51 35.20 4.28 22.18
C SER A 51 35.25 2.84 21.67
N ILE A 52 34.55 1.94 22.34
CA ILE A 52 34.36 0.56 21.87
C ILE A 52 33.02 0.51 21.13
N ALA A 53 33.07 0.30 19.82
CA ALA A 53 31.87 0.04 19.04
C ALA A 53 31.56 -1.45 19.08
N LEU A 54 30.40 -1.83 19.60
CA LEU A 54 29.85 -3.17 19.37
C LEU A 54 29.16 -3.17 18.00
N VAL A 55 29.73 -3.91 17.05
CA VAL A 55 29.12 -4.17 15.75
C VAL A 55 28.43 -5.53 15.80
N PHE A 56 27.17 -5.57 15.40
CA PHE A 56 26.39 -6.80 15.28
C PHE A 56 26.09 -7.05 13.81
N ASP A 57 26.66 -8.12 13.28
CA ASP A 57 26.38 -8.58 11.92
C ASP A 57 25.24 -9.61 11.96
N TYR A 58 24.14 -9.30 11.28
CA TYR A 58 23.00 -10.19 11.14
C TYR A 58 22.87 -10.65 9.69
N SER A 59 22.84 -11.96 9.48
CA SER A 59 22.48 -12.55 8.20
C SER A 59 20.97 -12.82 8.16
N GLY A 60 20.27 -12.23 7.19
CA GLY A 60 18.85 -12.49 6.93
C GLY A 60 18.63 -12.94 5.49
N THR A 61 17.52 -13.64 5.25
CA THR A 61 17.07 -13.98 3.90
C THR A 61 16.06 -12.97 3.43
N LEU A 62 16.18 -12.55 2.17
CA LEU A 62 15.17 -11.72 1.52
C LEU A 62 14.05 -12.62 1.01
N GLN A 63 12.82 -12.29 1.37
CA GLN A 63 11.62 -12.95 0.86
C GLN A 63 10.77 -11.91 0.13
N ALA A 64 10.13 -12.35 -0.97
CA ALA A 64 9.14 -11.53 -1.65
C ALA A 64 7.99 -11.22 -0.69
N GLN A 65 7.56 -9.96 -0.64
CA GLN A 65 6.47 -9.54 0.24
C GLN A 65 5.13 -10.19 -0.14
N SER A 66 4.93 -10.45 -1.42
CA SER A 66 3.72 -11.07 -1.96
C SER A 66 4.04 -11.81 -3.26
N ASP A 67 3.62 -13.07 -3.33
CA ASP A 67 3.63 -13.87 -4.54
C ASP A 67 2.18 -14.22 -4.90
N VAL A 68 1.80 -14.01 -6.16
CA VAL A 68 0.41 -14.17 -6.62
C VAL A 68 0.39 -14.93 -7.93
N THR A 69 -0.17 -16.14 -7.89
CA THR A 69 -0.45 -16.93 -9.08
C THR A 69 -1.70 -16.41 -9.78
N LEU A 70 -1.55 -15.92 -11.02
CA LEU A 70 -2.65 -15.43 -11.82
C LEU A 70 -3.25 -16.56 -12.67
N ALA A 71 -4.57 -16.72 -12.59
CA ALA A 71 -5.32 -17.66 -13.41
C ALA A 71 -6.57 -16.99 -13.99
N PRO A 72 -6.95 -17.30 -15.24
CA PRO A 72 -8.18 -16.77 -15.84
C PRO A 72 -9.42 -17.34 -15.12
N ARG A 73 -10.43 -16.47 -14.90
CA ARG A 73 -11.68 -16.86 -14.24
C ARG A 73 -12.60 -17.73 -15.10
N VAL A 74 -12.48 -17.59 -16.42
CA VAL A 74 -13.24 -18.34 -17.42
C VAL A 74 -12.27 -19.16 -18.24
N SER A 75 -12.68 -20.39 -18.58
CA SER A 75 -11.93 -21.22 -19.52
C SER A 75 -12.02 -20.64 -20.92
N GLY A 76 -10.89 -20.59 -21.61
CA GLY A 76 -10.80 -20.06 -22.96
C GLY A 76 -9.37 -20.15 -23.48
N GLN A 77 -9.19 -19.94 -24.78
CA GLN A 77 -7.88 -19.91 -25.40
C GLN A 77 -7.25 -18.52 -25.22
N ILE A 78 -5.94 -18.48 -24.96
CA ILE A 78 -5.19 -17.22 -24.91
C ILE A 78 -5.00 -16.74 -26.35
N GLN A 79 -5.52 -15.55 -26.65
CA GLN A 79 -5.35 -14.89 -27.95
C GLN A 79 -3.98 -14.21 -28.02
N THR A 80 -3.58 -13.49 -26.97
CA THR A 80 -2.32 -12.73 -26.95
C THR A 80 -1.85 -12.51 -25.52
N VAL A 81 -0.54 -12.58 -25.30
CA VAL A 81 0.12 -12.17 -24.06
C VAL A 81 0.72 -10.79 -24.28
N LEU A 82 0.44 -9.84 -23.38
CA LEU A 82 0.80 -8.42 -23.55
C LEU A 82 2.07 -8.01 -22.80
N VAL A 83 2.60 -8.89 -21.95
CA VAL A 83 3.73 -8.60 -21.05
C VAL A 83 4.74 -9.74 -21.11
N GLU A 84 6.01 -9.40 -20.92
CA GLU A 84 7.10 -10.38 -20.90
C GLU A 84 7.52 -10.73 -19.47
N ALA A 85 8.29 -11.81 -19.35
CA ALA A 85 8.80 -12.26 -18.06
C ALA A 85 9.81 -11.24 -17.51
N GLY A 86 9.50 -10.67 -16.35
CA GLY A 86 10.34 -9.67 -15.67
C GLY A 86 9.84 -8.23 -15.79
N ASP A 87 8.78 -7.99 -16.58
CA ASP A 87 8.19 -6.66 -16.69
C ASP A 87 7.46 -6.24 -15.40
N PRO A 88 7.62 -5.00 -14.94
CA PRO A 88 6.83 -4.46 -13.85
C PRO A 88 5.38 -4.24 -14.31
N VAL A 89 4.43 -4.83 -13.58
CA VAL A 89 2.99 -4.68 -13.84
C VAL A 89 2.29 -3.96 -12.70
N THR A 90 1.29 -3.16 -13.04
CA THR A 90 0.46 -2.45 -12.07
C THR A 90 -0.89 -3.14 -11.87
N ALA A 91 -1.55 -2.88 -10.74
CA ALA A 91 -2.86 -3.45 -10.45
C ALA A 91 -3.89 -3.00 -11.51
N GLY A 92 -4.56 -3.96 -12.15
CA GLY A 92 -5.56 -3.72 -13.19
C GLY A 92 -5.01 -3.66 -14.62
N GLN A 93 -3.69 -3.75 -14.79
CA GLN A 93 -3.08 -3.85 -16.12
C GLN A 93 -3.42 -5.21 -16.78
N PRO A 94 -3.85 -5.22 -18.06
CA PRO A 94 -4.09 -6.47 -18.78
C PRO A 94 -2.76 -7.17 -19.08
N ILE A 95 -2.67 -8.45 -18.71
CA ILE A 95 -1.48 -9.30 -18.88
C ILE A 95 -1.64 -10.25 -20.07
N ALA A 96 -2.86 -10.77 -20.26
CA ALA A 96 -3.22 -11.63 -21.38
C ALA A 96 -4.65 -11.34 -21.84
N LEU A 97 -4.90 -11.47 -23.14
CA LEU A 97 -6.22 -11.44 -23.74
C LEU A 97 -6.66 -12.86 -24.05
N LEU A 98 -7.87 -13.18 -23.60
CA LEU A 98 -8.56 -14.42 -23.93
C LEU A 98 -9.41 -14.20 -25.18
N ASP A 99 -9.53 -15.25 -26.01
CA ASP A 99 -10.46 -15.27 -27.14
C ASP A 99 -11.90 -15.06 -26.65
N ARG A 100 -12.63 -14.18 -27.34
CA ARG A 100 -13.96 -13.69 -26.93
C ARG A 100 -15.08 -14.17 -27.84
N ASP A 101 -14.82 -14.96 -28.87
CA ASP A 101 -15.86 -15.28 -29.87
C ASP A 101 -17.06 -16.04 -29.27
N VAL A 102 -16.80 -17.09 -28.49
CA VAL A 102 -17.85 -17.88 -27.81
C VAL A 102 -18.61 -17.05 -26.76
N PRO A 103 -17.96 -16.39 -25.78
CA PRO A 103 -18.69 -15.60 -24.79
C PRO A 103 -19.41 -14.38 -25.43
N ALA A 104 -18.88 -13.77 -26.48
CA ALA A 104 -19.56 -12.69 -27.19
C ALA A 104 -20.84 -13.17 -27.90
N ALA A 105 -20.82 -14.36 -28.49
CA ALA A 105 -22.02 -14.96 -29.08
C ALA A 105 -23.10 -15.26 -28.02
N GLN A 106 -22.69 -15.78 -26.85
CA GLN A 106 -23.59 -16.04 -25.73
C GLN A 106 -24.21 -14.75 -25.17
N LEU A 107 -23.42 -13.68 -25.05
CA LEU A 107 -23.92 -12.37 -24.64
C LEU A 107 -24.98 -11.85 -25.61
N LYS A 108 -24.71 -11.88 -26.93
CA LYS A 108 -25.69 -11.47 -27.95
C LYS A 108 -26.99 -12.29 -27.89
N GLN A 109 -26.88 -13.60 -27.66
CA GLN A 109 -28.05 -14.45 -27.51
C GLN A 109 -28.87 -14.07 -26.27
N ALA A 110 -28.21 -13.83 -25.13
CA ALA A 110 -28.88 -13.40 -23.91
C ALA A 110 -29.56 -12.03 -24.07
N GLU A 111 -28.91 -11.09 -24.74
CA GLU A 111 -29.48 -9.77 -25.08
C GLU A 111 -30.71 -9.89 -25.98
N ALA A 112 -30.68 -10.77 -26.99
CA ALA A 112 -31.84 -11.04 -27.84
C ALA A 112 -33.02 -11.63 -27.05
N VAL A 113 -32.76 -12.55 -26.12
CA VAL A 113 -33.80 -13.10 -25.23
C VAL A 113 -34.37 -12.02 -24.30
N LEU A 114 -33.51 -11.16 -23.77
CA LEU A 114 -33.90 -10.05 -22.89
C LEU A 114 -34.81 -9.07 -23.64
N SER A 115 -34.42 -8.63 -24.83
CA SER A 115 -35.23 -7.72 -25.67
C SER A 115 -36.59 -8.33 -26.05
N LEU A 116 -36.64 -9.62 -26.38
CA LEU A 116 -37.91 -10.30 -26.64
C LEU A 116 -38.81 -10.35 -25.40
N ALA A 117 -38.24 -10.59 -24.22
CA ALA A 117 -38.98 -10.59 -22.96
C ALA A 117 -39.53 -9.20 -22.62
N GLN A 118 -38.76 -8.14 -22.87
CA GLN A 118 -39.21 -6.75 -22.72
C GLN A 118 -40.38 -6.44 -23.64
N LEU A 119 -40.27 -6.75 -24.94
CA LEU A 119 -41.36 -6.56 -25.91
C LEU A 119 -42.63 -7.33 -25.51
N LYS A 120 -42.49 -8.53 -24.94
CA LYS A 120 -43.62 -9.31 -24.44
C LYS A 120 -44.28 -8.64 -23.23
N LEU A 121 -43.48 -8.10 -22.31
CA LEU A 121 -43.98 -7.37 -21.14
C LEU A 121 -44.72 -6.10 -21.55
N ASP A 122 -44.19 -5.35 -22.52
CA ASP A 122 -44.83 -4.15 -23.06
C ASP A 122 -46.16 -4.48 -23.73
N LYS A 123 -46.20 -5.52 -24.57
CA LYS A 123 -47.45 -6.01 -25.17
C LYS A 123 -48.47 -6.45 -24.11
N MET A 124 -48.04 -7.10 -23.03
CA MET A 124 -48.94 -7.48 -21.93
C MET A 124 -49.46 -6.25 -21.18
N ASN A 125 -48.63 -5.23 -20.98
CA ASN A 125 -49.01 -3.97 -20.35
C ASN A 125 -50.00 -3.18 -21.22
N GLU A 126 -49.72 -3.05 -22.52
CA GLU A 126 -50.65 -2.46 -23.49
C GLU A 126 -51.98 -3.21 -23.51
N GLY A 127 -51.95 -4.53 -23.55
CA GLY A 127 -53.14 -5.37 -23.47
C GLY A 127 -53.95 -5.15 -22.19
N ARG A 128 -53.28 -4.95 -21.04
CA ARG A 128 -53.93 -4.62 -19.76
C ARG A 128 -54.65 -3.28 -19.82
N VAL A 129 -54.00 -2.25 -20.36
CA VAL A 129 -54.58 -0.89 -20.49
C VAL A 129 -55.75 -0.89 -21.47
N ARG A 130 -55.63 -1.60 -22.61
CA ARG A 130 -56.72 -1.71 -23.60
C ARG A 130 -57.93 -2.46 -23.05
N LYS A 131 -57.75 -3.51 -22.23
CA LYS A 131 -58.86 -4.19 -21.57
C LYS A 131 -59.56 -3.30 -20.54
N ASN A 132 -58.80 -2.53 -19.75
CA ASN A 132 -59.37 -1.58 -18.78
C ASN A 132 -60.23 -0.50 -19.47
N SER A 133 -59.83 -0.05 -20.66
CA SER A 133 -60.55 1.00 -21.41
C SER A 133 -61.66 0.46 -22.32
N ARG A 134 -61.58 -0.78 -22.81
CA ARG A 134 -62.64 -1.41 -23.62
C ARG A 134 -63.74 -2.10 -22.83
N GLN A 135 -63.59 -2.26 -21.51
CA GLN A 135 -64.70 -2.67 -20.66
C GLN A 135 -65.45 -1.40 -20.24
N PRO A 136 -66.50 -0.94 -20.96
CA PRO A 136 -67.35 0.10 -20.41
C PRO A 136 -67.90 -0.43 -19.09
N ASN A 137 -67.64 0.31 -18.02
CA ASN A 137 -68.16 -0.01 -16.71
C ASN A 137 -69.69 -0.20 -16.83
N PRO A 138 -70.24 -1.38 -16.50
CA PRO A 138 -71.68 -1.61 -16.60
C PRO A 138 -72.50 -0.63 -15.73
N LEU A 139 -71.87 0.01 -14.73
CA LEU A 139 -72.51 0.98 -13.86
C LEU A 139 -72.61 2.40 -14.45
N THR A 140 -71.94 2.71 -15.56
CA THR A 140 -72.02 4.04 -16.20
C THR A 140 -73.10 4.16 -17.28
N ARG A 141 -73.86 3.10 -17.55
CA ARG A 141 -75.06 3.15 -18.40
C ARG A 141 -76.31 3.42 -17.56
N SER A 142 -76.27 4.42 -16.67
CA SER A 142 -77.53 4.99 -16.20
C SER A 142 -78.03 5.92 -17.30
N PRO A 143 -79.22 5.69 -17.89
CA PRO A 143 -79.88 6.77 -18.59
C PRO A 143 -80.15 7.85 -17.55
N ARG A 144 -79.43 8.98 -17.63
CA ARG A 144 -79.80 10.20 -16.92
C ARG A 144 -81.19 10.61 -17.41
N ALA A 145 -82.22 10.04 -16.82
CA ALA A 145 -83.60 10.44 -16.97
C ALA A 145 -84.26 10.32 -15.60
N ARG A 146 -84.24 11.46 -14.89
CA ARG A 146 -85.04 11.80 -13.70
C ARG A 146 -84.78 10.99 -12.42
N CYS A 147 -83.70 11.35 -11.73
CA CYS A 147 -83.79 11.49 -10.27
C CYS A 147 -83.98 12.97 -9.94
N LYS A 148 -85.23 13.45 -10.00
CA LYS A 148 -85.63 14.77 -9.43
C LYS A 148 -85.45 14.85 -7.91
N MET A 149 -85.04 13.75 -7.26
CA MET A 149 -84.86 13.65 -5.81
C MET A 149 -83.41 13.78 -5.33
N CYS A 150 -82.42 13.81 -6.23
CA CYS A 150 -81.02 13.76 -5.83
C CYS A 150 -80.38 15.13 -5.54
N SER A 151 -81.11 16.25 -5.69
CA SER A 151 -80.59 17.59 -5.33
C SER A 151 -80.70 17.93 -3.83
N LEU A 152 -81.33 17.09 -3.00
CA LEU A 152 -81.54 17.40 -1.57
C LEU A 152 -80.58 16.66 -0.61
N LEU A 153 -79.64 15.86 -1.10
CA LEU A 153 -78.73 15.06 -0.26
C LEU A 153 -77.24 15.33 -0.49
N THR A 154 -76.89 16.43 -1.16
CA THR A 154 -75.48 16.89 -1.28
C THR A 154 -75.12 17.88 -0.17
N THR A 155 -75.57 17.60 1.04
CA THR A 155 -74.94 18.13 2.25
C THR A 155 -74.61 16.94 3.13
N THR A 156 -73.40 16.90 3.69
CA THR A 156 -72.82 15.84 4.52
C THR A 156 -72.46 14.52 3.82
N ASN A 157 -71.33 14.49 3.11
CA ASN A 157 -70.31 13.46 3.36
C ASN A 157 -68.96 13.88 2.79
N GLU A 158 -68.20 14.67 3.54
CA GLU A 158 -66.75 14.79 3.31
C GLU A 158 -66.13 13.42 3.62
N LEU A 159 -65.72 12.69 2.59
CA LEU A 159 -64.79 11.58 2.77
C LEU A 159 -63.41 12.14 3.16
N PRO A 160 -62.80 11.68 4.26
CA PRO A 160 -61.46 12.10 4.61
C PRO A 160 -60.42 11.67 3.56
N PRO A 161 -59.33 12.43 3.38
CA PRO A 161 -58.32 12.16 2.36
C PRO A 161 -57.63 10.81 2.58
N PRO A 162 -57.27 10.08 1.50
CA PRO A 162 -56.57 8.81 1.66
C PRO A 162 -55.15 9.04 2.20
N LEU A 163 -54.87 8.39 3.33
CA LEU A 163 -53.57 8.28 3.98
C LEU A 163 -52.50 7.86 2.96
N ARG A 164 -51.51 8.73 2.73
CA ARG A 164 -50.28 8.43 1.96
C ARG A 164 -49.47 7.38 2.72
N TRP A 165 -49.26 6.22 2.12
CA TRP A 165 -48.23 5.29 2.55
C TRP A 165 -46.90 5.65 1.88
N PRO A 166 -45.79 5.75 2.63
CA PRO A 166 -44.47 6.01 2.06
C PRO A 166 -43.95 4.73 1.40
N MET A 167 -43.70 4.77 0.09
CA MET A 167 -42.96 3.71 -0.60
C MET A 167 -41.46 3.83 -0.27
N PRO A 168 -40.75 2.71 -0.01
CA PRO A 168 -39.30 2.73 0.14
C PRO A 168 -38.65 2.90 -1.24
N ARG A 169 -37.80 3.92 -1.38
CA ARG A 169 -36.85 4.02 -2.50
C ARG A 169 -35.90 2.83 -2.42
N ARG A 170 -35.81 2.02 -3.48
CA ARG A 170 -34.75 1.02 -3.63
C ARG A 170 -33.47 1.68 -4.15
N PRO A 171 -32.29 1.15 -3.79
CA PRO A 171 -30.99 1.65 -4.21
C PRO A 171 -30.77 1.53 -5.71
#